data_AF-A0A819V224-F1
#
_entry.id   AF-A0A819V224-F1
#
_cell.length_a   1.000
_cell.length_b   1.000
_cell.length_c   1.000
_cell.angle_alpha   90.00
_cell.angle_beta   90.00
_cell.angle_gamma   90.00
#
_symmetry.space_group_name_H-M   'P 1'
#
loop_
_entity.id
_entity.type
_entity.pdbx_description
1 polymer ?
#
loop_
_entity_poly.entity_id
_entity_poly.type
_entity_poly.pdbx_seq_one_letter_code
_entity_poly.pdbx_strand_id
1 'polypeptide(L)'
;MQKNIEKLLLNSFLDKWAFWLDENTQLIENQVSHTAKKDQLFNHLNTFLTSISFDFKNWLNSSSQLLKLGNRYAQNKKYDNAEECFTKIIREYFYYLPETHYYKSFVTIKRITSGQPFRQHKEDLLKAKQLFEERINDCSNDQAIVESFKKKEANSLIHIEAFSEQQKCLSQIYNLFIHSIDDVLGHSVMNNAYC
;
A
#
# COMPACT_ATOMS: atom_id res chain seq x y z
N MET A 1 -6.81 19.52 -8.56
CA MET A 1 -7.39 18.51 -7.64
C MET A 1 -7.54 17.15 -8.34
N GLN A 2 -8.18 17.08 -9.50
CA GLN A 2 -8.21 15.88 -10.37
C GLN A 2 -6.82 15.47 -10.91
N LYS A 3 -5.95 16.46 -11.18
CA LYS A 3 -4.54 16.29 -11.59
C LYS A 3 -3.70 15.30 -10.76
N ASN A 4 -4.00 15.13 -9.47
CA ASN A 4 -3.20 14.24 -8.60
C ASN A 4 -3.58 12.77 -8.72
N ILE A 5 -4.86 12.48 -8.99
CA ILE A 5 -5.28 11.11 -9.30
C ILE A 5 -4.77 10.77 -10.69
N GLU A 6 -5.02 11.63 -11.69
CA GLU A 6 -4.54 11.46 -13.07
C GLU A 6 -3.02 11.18 -13.13
N LYS A 7 -2.21 11.91 -12.36
CA LYS A 7 -0.77 11.66 -12.26
C LYS A 7 -0.44 10.28 -11.67
N LEU A 8 -1.15 9.84 -10.64
CA LEU A 8 -0.97 8.51 -10.06
C LEU A 8 -1.34 7.43 -11.09
N LEU A 9 -2.48 7.60 -11.78
CA LEU A 9 -2.92 6.65 -12.81
C LEU A 9 -1.92 6.59 -13.97
N LEU A 10 -1.42 7.74 -14.41
CA LEU A 10 -0.41 7.84 -15.46
C LEU A 10 0.89 7.16 -15.06
N ASN A 11 1.38 7.38 -13.84
CA ASN A 11 2.59 6.71 -13.37
C ASN A 11 2.41 5.19 -13.32
N SER A 12 1.28 4.71 -12.78
CA SER A 12 0.94 3.29 -12.79
C SER A 12 0.82 2.73 -14.20
N PHE A 13 0.32 3.54 -15.14
CA PHE A 13 0.27 3.16 -16.55
C PHE A 13 1.66 3.01 -17.14
N LEU A 14 2.55 3.97 -16.92
CA LEU A 14 3.92 3.93 -17.41
C LEU A 14 4.70 2.74 -16.85
N ASP A 15 4.54 2.42 -15.56
CA ASP A 15 5.18 1.26 -14.94
C ASP A 15 4.76 -0.05 -15.65
N LYS A 16 3.45 -0.22 -15.87
CA LYS A 16 2.91 -1.40 -16.53
C LYS A 16 3.24 -1.45 -18.03
N TRP A 17 3.30 -0.30 -18.68
CA TRP A 17 3.78 -0.19 -20.05
C TRP A 17 5.23 -0.66 -20.17
N ALA A 18 6.10 -0.26 -19.24
CA ALA A 18 7.47 -0.72 -19.21
C ALA A 18 7.55 -2.25 -19.05
N PHE A 19 6.82 -2.83 -18.09
CA PHE A 19 6.77 -4.30 -17.95
C PHE A 19 6.21 -5.00 -19.18
N TRP A 20 5.16 -4.45 -19.81
CA TRP A 20 4.61 -5.02 -21.02
C TRP A 20 5.63 -4.98 -22.17
N LEU A 21 6.40 -3.90 -22.31
CA LEU A 21 7.48 -3.83 -23.30
C LEU A 21 8.54 -4.92 -23.03
N ASP A 22 8.95 -5.08 -21.78
CA ASP A 22 9.92 -6.10 -21.38
C ASP A 22 9.41 -7.53 -21.71
N GLU A 23 8.15 -7.82 -21.36
CA GLU A 23 7.49 -9.11 -21.64
C GLU A 23 7.38 -9.40 -23.15
N ASN A 24 7.23 -8.35 -23.97
CA ASN A 24 7.07 -8.48 -25.42
C ASN A 24 8.37 -8.21 -26.19
N THR A 25 9.51 -8.09 -25.51
CA THR A 25 10.82 -7.80 -26.13
C THR A 25 11.13 -8.75 -27.28
N GLN A 26 10.84 -10.03 -27.15
CA GLN A 26 11.08 -11.03 -28.22
C GLN A 26 10.20 -10.84 -29.48
N LEU A 27 9.04 -10.21 -29.33
CA LEU A 27 8.17 -9.83 -30.45
C LEU A 27 8.60 -8.49 -31.06
N ILE A 28 9.32 -7.66 -30.29
CA ILE A 28 9.79 -6.31 -30.65
C ILE A 28 11.19 -6.36 -31.28
N GLU A 29 12.10 -7.22 -30.79
CA GLU A 29 13.48 -7.33 -31.26
C GLU A 29 13.63 -8.15 -32.56
N ASN A 30 14.42 -7.59 -33.47
CA ASN A 30 15.00 -8.13 -34.72
C ASN A 30 14.10 -8.93 -35.69
N GLN A 31 13.85 -8.27 -36.82
CA GLN A 31 14.11 -8.69 -38.21
C GLN A 31 13.73 -10.13 -38.63
N VAL A 32 12.85 -10.19 -39.65
CA VAL A 32 12.53 -11.29 -40.59
C VAL A 32 11.16 -11.99 -40.40
N SER A 33 10.36 -11.89 -41.47
CA SER A 33 9.02 -12.44 -41.77
C SER A 33 7.81 -11.83 -41.01
N HIS A 34 7.11 -10.91 -41.68
CA HIS A 34 6.63 -9.66 -41.09
C HIS A 34 5.12 -9.50 -40.83
N THR A 35 4.30 -10.54 -40.97
CA THR A 35 2.83 -10.44 -40.71
C THR A 35 2.41 -11.12 -39.42
N ALA A 36 2.69 -12.42 -39.25
CA ALA A 36 2.21 -13.18 -38.08
C ALA A 36 2.69 -12.62 -36.72
N LYS A 37 3.97 -12.24 -36.60
CA LYS A 37 4.50 -11.59 -35.37
C LYS A 37 3.87 -10.22 -35.13
N LYS A 38 3.57 -9.47 -36.20
CA LYS A 38 2.93 -8.15 -36.13
C LYS A 38 1.47 -8.28 -35.68
N ASP A 39 0.75 -9.25 -36.22
CA ASP A 39 -0.62 -9.57 -35.82
C ASP A 39 -0.66 -10.05 -34.36
N GLN A 40 0.32 -10.86 -33.95
CA GLN A 40 0.47 -11.30 -32.56
C GLN A 40 0.76 -10.12 -31.62
N LEU A 41 1.71 -9.24 -31.97
CA LEU A 41 2.00 -8.04 -31.19
C LEU A 41 0.78 -7.10 -31.12
N PHE A 42 0.05 -6.94 -32.21
CA PHE A 42 -1.18 -6.15 -32.26
C PHE A 42 -2.27 -6.75 -31.35
N ASN A 43 -2.44 -8.07 -31.36
CA ASN A 43 -3.36 -8.76 -30.47
C ASN A 43 -2.95 -8.61 -29.00
N HIS A 44 -1.66 -8.72 -28.68
CA HIS A 44 -1.13 -8.50 -27.33
C HIS A 44 -1.36 -7.05 -26.86
N LEU A 45 -1.12 -6.07 -27.74
CA LEU A 45 -1.35 -4.66 -27.45
C LEU A 45 -2.85 -4.37 -27.23
N ASN A 46 -3.73 -4.89 -28.08
CA ASN A 46 -5.17 -4.73 -27.91
C ASN A 46 -5.67 -5.35 -26.60
N THR A 47 -5.17 -6.54 -26.25
CA THR A 47 -5.49 -7.19 -24.96
C THR A 47 -5.03 -6.33 -23.78
N PHE A 48 -3.82 -5.78 -23.84
CA PHE A 48 -3.31 -4.85 -22.83
C PHE A 48 -4.20 -3.60 -22.70
N LEU A 49 -4.49 -2.91 -23.81
CA LEU A 49 -5.26 -1.66 -23.80
C LEU A 49 -6.73 -1.86 -23.39
N THR A 50 -7.37 -2.95 -23.84
CA THR A 50 -8.75 -3.27 -23.46
C THR A 50 -8.87 -3.52 -21.96
N SER A 51 -7.89 -4.20 -21.35
CA SER A 51 -7.86 -4.42 -19.90
C SER A 51 -7.85 -3.12 -19.07
N ILE A 52 -7.25 -2.05 -19.61
CA ILE A 52 -7.16 -0.73 -18.96
C ILE A 52 -8.49 0.03 -19.06
N SER A 53 -9.18 -0.10 -20.20
CA SER A 53 -10.40 0.66 -20.50
C SER A 53 -11.62 0.26 -19.69
N PHE A 54 -11.67 -0.96 -19.16
CA PHE A 54 -12.86 -1.51 -18.52
C PHE A 54 -12.95 -1.17 -17.03
N ASP A 55 -11.84 -1.27 -16.30
CA ASP A 55 -11.81 -0.95 -14.87
C ASP A 55 -10.37 -0.70 -14.38
N PHE A 56 -9.96 0.57 -14.38
CA PHE A 56 -8.63 0.95 -13.95
C PHE A 56 -8.34 0.56 -12.49
N LYS A 57 -9.35 0.52 -11.60
CA LYS A 57 -9.15 0.12 -10.20
C LYS A 57 -8.74 -1.35 -10.11
N ASN A 58 -9.32 -2.18 -10.98
CA ASN A 58 -8.98 -3.59 -11.08
C ASN A 58 -7.62 -3.84 -11.72
N TRP A 59 -7.20 -2.94 -12.60
CA TRP A 59 -5.90 -2.96 -13.25
C TRP A 59 -4.71 -2.57 -12.33
N LEU A 60 -4.98 -1.87 -11.23
CA LEU A 60 -4.00 -1.66 -10.18
C LEU A 60 -3.81 -2.95 -9.37
N ASN A 61 -2.69 -3.64 -9.63
CA ASN A 61 -2.33 -4.93 -9.00
C ASN A 61 -1.24 -4.76 -7.93
N SER A 62 -0.97 -3.52 -7.49
CA SER A 62 -0.01 -3.23 -6.43
C SER A 62 -0.76 -2.67 -5.24
N SER A 63 -0.61 -3.33 -4.10
CA SER A 63 -1.11 -2.84 -2.81
C SER A 63 -0.62 -1.43 -2.48
N SER A 64 0.59 -1.06 -2.88
CA SER A 64 1.13 0.31 -2.70
C SER A 64 0.38 1.36 -3.55
N GLN A 65 0.01 1.01 -4.78
CA GLN A 65 -0.71 1.89 -5.70
C GLN A 65 -2.18 2.01 -5.27
N LEU A 66 -2.80 0.90 -4.87
CA LEU A 66 -4.14 0.87 -4.30
C LEU A 66 -4.22 1.68 -2.99
N LEU A 67 -3.23 1.59 -2.11
CA LEU A 67 -3.18 2.35 -0.86
C LEU A 67 -3.11 3.86 -1.15
N LYS A 68 -2.24 4.27 -2.07
CA LYS A 68 -2.14 5.67 -2.53
C LYS A 68 -3.46 6.15 -3.14
N LEU A 69 -4.08 5.35 -4.00
CA LEU A 69 -5.34 5.70 -4.64
C LEU A 69 -6.47 5.84 -3.60
N GLY A 70 -6.59 4.89 -2.68
CA GLY A 70 -7.57 4.92 -1.58
C GLY A 70 -7.41 6.18 -0.73
N ASN A 71 -6.18 6.52 -0.33
CA ASN A 71 -5.89 7.76 0.39
C ASN A 71 -6.28 9.02 -0.39
N ARG A 72 -6.06 9.05 -1.71
CA ARG A 72 -6.51 10.16 -2.56
C ARG A 72 -8.03 10.23 -2.65
N TYR A 73 -8.73 9.10 -2.74
CA TYR A 73 -10.20 9.10 -2.71
C TYR A 73 -10.73 9.62 -1.37
N ALA A 74 -10.15 9.19 -0.25
CA ALA A 74 -10.51 9.65 1.09
C ALA A 74 -10.33 11.17 1.24
N GLN A 75 -9.19 11.72 0.80
CA GLN A 75 -8.91 13.15 0.80
C GLN A 75 -9.94 13.97 0.00
N ASN A 76 -10.48 13.37 -1.08
CA ASN A 76 -11.50 13.99 -1.93
C ASN A 76 -12.94 13.66 -1.48
N LYS A 77 -13.13 13.13 -0.27
CA LYS A 77 -14.44 12.73 0.29
C LYS A 77 -15.18 11.67 -0.55
N LYS A 78 -14.48 10.96 -1.44
CA LYS A 78 -15.02 9.83 -2.23
C LYS A 78 -14.87 8.54 -1.41
N TYR A 79 -15.58 8.45 -0.29
CA TYR A 79 -15.34 7.42 0.73
C TYR A 79 -15.61 6.00 0.23
N ASP A 80 -16.66 5.78 -0.58
CA ASP A 80 -16.96 4.44 -1.10
C ASP A 80 -15.84 3.90 -1.99
N ASN A 81 -15.30 4.76 -2.87
CA ASN A 81 -14.14 4.40 -3.70
C ASN A 81 -12.88 4.13 -2.86
N ALA A 82 -12.69 4.85 -1.74
CA ALA A 82 -11.57 4.61 -0.85
C ALA A 82 -11.70 3.28 -0.11
N GLU A 83 -12.89 2.99 0.41
CA GLU A 83 -13.20 1.73 1.11
C GLU A 83 -13.04 0.52 0.20
N GLU A 84 -13.44 0.63 -1.08
CA GLU A 84 -13.23 -0.42 -2.08
C GLU A 84 -11.73 -0.71 -2.28
N CYS A 85 -10.90 0.32 -2.45
CA CYS A 85 -9.44 0.15 -2.57
C CYS A 85 -8.86 -0.57 -1.34
N PHE A 86 -9.22 -0.14 -0.13
CA PHE A 86 -8.70 -0.76 1.10
C PHE A 86 -9.20 -2.18 1.32
N THR A 87 -10.46 -2.46 0.97
CA THR A 87 -11.02 -3.81 1.04
C THR A 87 -10.32 -4.75 0.07
N LYS A 88 -10.01 -4.28 -1.15
CA LYS A 88 -9.21 -5.04 -2.11
C LYS A 88 -7.83 -5.38 -1.55
N ILE A 89 -7.15 -4.40 -0.93
CA ILE A 89 -5.84 -4.64 -0.31
C ILE A 89 -5.93 -5.73 0.76
N ILE A 90 -6.90 -5.62 1.69
CA ILE A 90 -7.08 -6.58 2.79
C ILE A 90 -7.34 -8.01 2.27
N ARG A 91 -8.07 -8.16 1.16
CA ARG A 91 -8.40 -9.46 0.59
C ARG A 91 -7.26 -10.12 -0.17
N GLU A 92 -6.47 -9.32 -0.89
CA GLU A 92 -5.52 -9.83 -1.89
C GLU A 92 -4.05 -9.70 -1.47
N TYR A 93 -3.71 -8.84 -0.50
CA TYR A 93 -2.32 -8.49 -0.20
C TYR A 93 -2.04 -8.40 1.31
N PHE A 94 -0.94 -9.02 1.76
CA PHE A 94 -0.58 -9.05 3.19
C PHE A 94 0.36 -7.91 3.63
N TYR A 95 1.07 -7.25 2.71
CA TYR A 95 2.20 -6.38 3.11
C TYR A 95 1.78 -5.04 3.75
N TYR A 96 0.74 -4.37 3.25
CA TYR A 96 0.29 -3.05 3.78
C TYR A 96 -0.94 -3.16 4.67
N LEU A 97 -1.16 -4.31 5.31
CA LEU A 97 -2.32 -4.52 6.18
C LEU A 97 -2.42 -3.50 7.33
N PRO A 98 -1.35 -3.17 8.08
CA PRO A 98 -1.44 -2.20 9.18
C PRO A 98 -1.98 -0.84 8.72
N GLU A 99 -1.37 -0.26 7.68
CA GLU A 99 -1.76 1.03 7.13
C GLU A 99 -3.16 0.98 6.52
N THR A 100 -3.50 -0.14 5.89
CA THR A 100 -4.82 -0.30 5.25
C THR A 100 -5.94 -0.33 6.28
N HIS A 101 -5.80 -1.09 7.37
CA HIS A 101 -6.78 -1.07 8.47
C HIS A 101 -6.88 0.33 9.12
N TYR A 102 -5.75 1.00 9.30
CA TYR A 102 -5.71 2.37 9.82
C TYR A 102 -6.48 3.36 8.94
N TYR A 103 -6.18 3.41 7.63
CA TYR A 103 -6.84 4.34 6.71
C TYR A 103 -8.30 3.98 6.44
N LYS A 104 -8.65 2.69 6.41
CA LYS A 104 -10.05 2.25 6.30
C LYS A 104 -10.86 2.69 7.52
N SER A 105 -10.32 2.58 8.73
CA SER A 105 -10.94 3.11 9.94
C SER A 105 -11.22 4.60 9.81
N PHE A 106 -10.22 5.37 9.37
CA PHE A 106 -10.36 6.81 9.18
C PHE A 106 -11.44 7.18 8.17
N VAL A 107 -11.49 6.52 7.01
CA VAL A 107 -12.55 6.72 6.01
C VAL A 107 -13.92 6.47 6.61
N THR A 108 -14.05 5.41 7.41
CA THR A 108 -15.34 5.05 7.99
C THR A 108 -15.78 6.03 9.07
N ILE A 109 -14.87 6.47 9.94
CA ILE A 109 -15.09 7.55 10.91
C ILE A 109 -15.53 8.85 10.20
N LYS A 110 -14.89 9.20 9.08
CA LYS A 110 -15.22 10.42 8.30
C LYS A 110 -16.53 10.29 7.50
N ARG A 111 -16.96 9.07 7.17
CA ARG A 111 -18.23 8.80 6.50
C ARG A 111 -19.42 8.97 7.45
N ILE A 112 -19.22 8.71 8.74
CA ILE A 112 -20.26 8.95 9.75
C ILE A 112 -20.41 10.46 9.95
N THR A 113 -21.47 11.02 9.37
CA THR A 113 -22.08 12.23 9.92
C THR A 113 -22.56 11.91 11.33
N SER A 114 -21.97 12.58 12.33
CA SER A 114 -22.40 12.64 13.74
C SER A 114 -23.69 11.88 14.05
N GLY A 115 -23.62 10.60 14.43
CA GLY A 115 -24.81 9.84 14.85
C GLY A 115 -24.80 8.30 14.66
N GLN A 116 -23.86 7.71 13.91
CA GLN A 116 -23.73 6.24 13.83
C GLN A 116 -22.78 5.71 14.93
N PRO A 117 -23.02 4.50 15.48
CA PRO A 117 -22.30 4.00 16.64
C PRO A 117 -20.84 3.65 16.30
N PHE A 118 -19.91 4.25 17.05
CA PHE A 118 -18.45 4.11 16.96
C PHE A 118 -17.88 2.67 17.00
N ARG A 119 -18.71 1.67 17.32
CA ARG A 119 -18.25 0.29 17.62
C ARG A 119 -17.49 -0.38 16.48
N GLN A 120 -17.88 -0.18 15.22
CA GLN A 120 -17.31 -0.94 14.10
C GLN A 120 -15.90 -0.49 13.67
N HIS A 121 -15.49 0.76 13.96
CA HIS A 121 -14.15 1.27 13.58
C HIS A 121 -13.11 1.02 14.66
N LYS A 122 -13.56 0.73 15.88
CA LYS A 122 -12.69 0.34 16.97
C LYS A 122 -11.93 -0.95 16.63
N GLU A 123 -12.59 -1.90 15.97
CA GLU A 123 -11.96 -3.19 15.59
C GLU A 123 -10.85 -3.01 14.55
N ASP A 124 -11.10 -2.24 13.49
CA ASP A 124 -10.07 -1.96 12.47
C ASP A 124 -8.90 -1.16 13.07
N LEU A 125 -9.15 -0.20 13.97
CA LEU A 125 -8.09 0.54 14.67
C LEU A 125 -7.25 -0.35 15.59
N LEU A 126 -7.90 -1.22 16.38
CA LEU A 126 -7.20 -2.18 17.24
C LEU A 126 -6.38 -3.16 16.41
N LYS A 127 -6.92 -3.63 15.28
CA LYS A 127 -6.19 -4.52 14.37
C LYS A 127 -4.98 -3.82 13.75
N ALA A 128 -5.13 -2.57 13.33
CA ALA A 128 -4.02 -1.76 12.83
C ALA A 128 -2.92 -1.62 13.89
N LYS A 129 -3.29 -1.27 15.13
CA LYS A 129 -2.36 -1.15 16.26
C LYS A 129 -1.58 -2.43 16.49
N GLN A 130 -2.28 -3.57 16.61
CA GLN A 130 -1.64 -4.88 16.77
C GLN A 130 -0.63 -5.14 15.65
N LEU A 131 -1.00 -4.91 14.39
CA LEU A 131 -0.13 -5.15 13.25
C LEU A 131 1.09 -4.20 13.23
N PHE A 132 0.97 -2.96 13.70
CA PHE A 132 2.11 -2.06 13.86
C PHE A 132 3.06 -2.50 14.98
N GLU A 133 2.52 -3.01 16.10
CA GLU A 133 3.32 -3.59 17.18
C GLU A 133 4.10 -4.81 16.70
N GLU A 134 3.47 -5.69 15.91
CA GLU A 134 4.13 -6.83 15.24
C GLU A 134 5.28 -6.35 14.33
N ARG A 135 5.05 -5.31 13.50
CA ARG A 135 6.10 -4.73 12.63
C ARG A 135 7.27 -4.13 13.41
N ILE A 136 7.03 -3.51 14.56
CA ILE A 136 8.10 -2.99 15.44
C ILE A 136 8.94 -4.15 16.00
N ASN A 137 8.28 -5.25 16.37
CA ASN A 137 8.97 -6.45 16.82
C ASN A 137 9.81 -7.08 15.71
N ASP A 138 9.29 -7.14 14.48
CA ASP A 138 10.04 -7.60 13.30
C ASP A 138 11.29 -6.74 13.07
N CYS A 139 11.17 -5.40 13.10
CA CYS A 139 12.32 -4.49 12.98
C CYS A 139 13.40 -4.78 14.04
N SER A 140 12.99 -5.07 15.28
CA SER A 140 13.89 -5.40 16.38
C SER A 140 14.58 -6.76 16.18
N ASN A 141 13.84 -7.77 15.72
CA ASN A 141 14.36 -9.10 15.44
C ASN A 141 15.36 -9.08 14.27
N ASP A 142 15.00 -8.41 13.18
CA ASP A 142 15.85 -8.25 12.00
C ASP A 142 17.17 -7.55 12.36
N GLN A 143 17.09 -6.50 13.20
CA GLN A 143 18.27 -5.84 13.72
C GLN A 143 19.15 -6.79 14.54
N ALA A 144 18.57 -7.55 15.47
CA ALA A 144 19.32 -8.49 16.30
C ALA A 144 20.01 -9.59 15.46
N ILE A 145 19.35 -10.08 14.41
CA ILE A 145 19.91 -11.06 13.47
C ILE A 145 21.13 -10.46 12.76
N VAL A 146 21.01 -9.28 12.16
CA VAL A 146 22.12 -8.61 11.45
C VAL A 146 23.28 -8.30 12.41
N GLU A 147 23.01 -7.84 13.62
CA GLU A 147 24.03 -7.63 14.65
C GLU A 147 24.75 -8.92 15.04
N SER A 148 24.04 -10.05 15.08
CA SER A 148 24.65 -11.36 15.35
C SER A 148 25.63 -11.80 14.24
N PHE A 149 25.32 -11.51 12.97
CA PHE A 149 26.23 -11.77 11.86
C PHE A 149 27.46 -10.86 11.92
N LYS A 150 27.27 -9.56 12.20
CA LYS A 150 28.38 -8.60 12.38
C LYS A 150 29.37 -9.07 13.45
N LYS A 151 28.88 -9.59 14.58
CA LYS A 151 29.75 -10.10 15.67
C LYS A 151 30.55 -11.34 15.25
N LYS A 152 30.01 -12.20 14.39
CA LYS A 152 30.70 -13.42 13.90
C LYS A 152 31.80 -13.11 12.88
N GLU A 153 31.66 -12.03 12.13
CA GLU A 153 32.58 -11.63 11.04
C GLU A 153 33.38 -10.36 11.35
N ALA A 154 33.51 -10.01 12.63
CA ALA A 154 34.03 -8.72 13.12
C ALA A 154 35.43 -8.32 12.60
N ASN A 155 36.19 -9.25 12.03
CA ASN A 155 37.55 -9.00 11.52
C ASN A 155 37.62 -8.86 9.98
N SER A 156 36.53 -9.05 9.23
CA SER A 156 36.55 -9.10 7.76
C SER A 156 35.61 -8.14 7.02
N LEU A 157 34.65 -7.50 7.69
CA LEU A 157 33.62 -6.68 7.04
C LEU A 157 33.49 -5.27 7.62
N ILE A 158 33.33 -4.29 6.72
CA ILE A 158 32.98 -2.91 7.09
C ILE A 158 31.60 -2.91 7.74
N HIS A 159 31.53 -2.45 8.99
CA HIS A 159 30.28 -2.36 9.72
C HIS A 159 29.43 -1.18 9.21
N ILE A 160 28.48 -1.46 8.33
CA ILE A 160 27.51 -0.46 7.86
C ILE A 160 26.36 -0.36 8.87
N GLU A 161 26.17 0.82 9.47
CA GLU A 161 25.09 1.09 10.45
C GLU A 161 23.75 1.46 9.81
N ALA A 162 23.75 1.80 8.52
CA ALA A 162 22.57 2.28 7.79
C ALA A 162 21.34 1.36 7.93
N PHE A 163 21.54 0.03 7.99
CA PHE A 163 20.43 -0.89 8.22
C PHE A 163 19.78 -0.70 9.60
N SER A 164 20.58 -0.56 10.67
CA SER A 164 20.06 -0.33 12.03
C SER A 164 19.35 1.02 12.12
N GLU A 165 19.91 2.06 11.50
CA GLU A 165 19.26 3.37 11.41
C GLU A 165 17.92 3.30 10.67
N GLN A 166 17.84 2.54 9.58
CA GLN A 166 16.59 2.31 8.84
C GLN A 166 15.54 1.59 9.70
N GLN A 167 15.90 0.51 10.40
CA GLN A 167 14.97 -0.20 11.27
C GLN A 167 14.46 0.68 12.42
N LYS A 168 15.35 1.49 13.01
CA LYS A 168 14.97 2.46 14.04
C LYS A 168 13.99 3.51 13.51
N CYS A 169 14.24 4.05 12.32
CA CYS A 169 13.35 5.01 11.65
C CYS A 169 11.97 4.40 11.38
N LEU A 170 11.91 3.17 10.86
CA LEU A 170 10.66 2.44 10.63
C LEU A 170 9.87 2.25 11.94
N SER A 171 10.52 1.76 12.99
CA SER A 171 9.90 1.60 14.30
C SER A 171 9.34 2.92 14.86
N GLN A 172 10.03 4.05 14.65
CA GLN A 172 9.54 5.37 15.04
C GLN A 172 8.29 5.76 14.25
N ILE A 173 8.27 5.52 12.94
CA ILE A 173 7.09 5.80 12.09
C ILE A 173 5.89 4.96 12.56
N TYR A 174 6.08 3.66 12.81
CA TYR A 174 4.99 2.79 13.30
C TYR A 174 4.47 3.24 14.68
N ASN A 175 5.36 3.67 15.57
CA ASN A 175 4.94 4.26 16.84
C ASN A 175 4.06 5.49 16.65
N LEU A 176 4.34 6.38 15.69
CA LEU A 176 3.47 7.53 15.42
C LEU A 176 2.04 7.11 15.05
N PHE A 177 1.89 6.03 14.27
CA PHE A 177 0.56 5.47 13.99
C PHE A 177 -0.12 4.92 15.25
N ILE A 178 0.60 4.18 16.09
CA ILE A 178 0.07 3.65 17.35
C ILE A 178 -0.43 4.77 18.26
N HIS A 179 0.36 5.84 18.45
CA HIS A 179 -0.04 6.98 19.26
C HIS A 179 -1.30 7.66 18.69
N SER A 180 -1.35 7.85 17.37
CA SER A 180 -2.54 8.41 16.73
C SER A 180 -3.78 7.52 16.90
N ILE A 181 -3.63 6.19 16.92
CA ILE A 181 -4.73 5.27 17.19
C ILE A 181 -5.19 5.42 18.65
N ASP A 182 -4.25 5.47 19.60
CA ASP A 182 -4.55 5.61 21.03
C ASP A 182 -5.27 6.94 21.32
N ASP A 183 -4.88 8.04 20.69
CA ASP A 183 -5.55 9.33 20.80
C ASP A 183 -7.02 9.26 20.31
N VAL A 184 -7.25 8.63 19.16
CA VAL A 184 -8.60 8.46 18.59
C VAL A 184 -9.47 7.59 19.49
N LEU A 185 -8.91 6.50 20.02
CA LEU A 185 -9.63 5.59 20.92
C LEU A 185 -9.89 6.25 22.28
N GLY A 186 -8.93 7.00 22.82
CA GLY A 186 -9.03 7.73 24.09
C GLY A 186 -10.10 8.83 24.06
N HIS A 187 -10.15 9.63 22.99
CA HIS A 187 -11.19 10.63 22.80
C HIS A 187 -12.61 10.03 22.71
N SER A 188 -12.75 8.84 22.11
CA SER A 188 -14.05 8.16 22.06
C SER A 188 -14.53 7.67 23.42
N VAL A 189 -13.63 7.28 24.33
CA VAL A 189 -14.00 6.87 25.69
C VAL A 189 -14.51 8.07 26.48
N MET A 190 -13.89 9.24 26.34
CA MET A 190 -14.37 10.46 26.99
C MET A 190 -15.77 10.86 26.49
N ASN A 191 -16.03 10.87 25.18
CA ASN A 191 -17.35 11.26 24.66
C ASN A 191 -18.50 10.33 25.11
N ASN A 192 -18.22 9.04 25.36
CA ASN A 192 -19.20 8.09 25.89
C ASN A 192 -19.38 8.16 27.42
N ALA A 193 -18.47 8.82 28.15
CA ALA A 193 -18.56 8.99 29.60
C ALA A 193 -19.36 10.25 29.99
N TYR A 194 -19.66 11.13 29.04
CA TYR A 194 -20.44 12.36 29.22
C TYR A 194 -21.82 12.34 28.53
N CYS A 195 -22.32 11.15 28.16
CA CYS A 195 -23.70 10.91 27.71
C CYS A 195 -24.38 9.98 28.71
#